data_AF-A0A8H5E8I5-F1
#
_entry.id   AF-A0A8H5E8I5-F1
#
_cell.length_a   1.000
_cell.length_b   1.000
_cell.length_c   1.000
_cell.angle_alpha   90.00
_cell.angle_beta   90.00
_cell.angle_gamma   90.00
#
_symmetry.space_group_name_H-M   'P 1'
#
loop_
_entity.id
_entity.type
_entity.pdbx_description
1 polymer ?
#
loop_
_entity_poly.entity_id
_entity_poly.type
_entity_poly.pdbx_seq_one_letter_code
_entity_poly.pdbx_strand_id
1 'polypeptide(L)'
;MDPNLELYRSLLGLGPVERHERLRHLPRSERVRVASIVHREKLAQRLQEELAGRDVVEMALSNPSEFHGNVLLQNALLGRTSYTVDETKMVKRIIGAHTYDGEGLFEAIANFDQTYDFYIPIDAWKLVYCDLYYIDGVNSCSLQEIYESRLREEELQTPAARARENIRRDVIKAARRNAKWILSEVDRLSDEEKAQPLEVFGKTVRAIWKRASHAPPAWIQAILRAQQPWGFVYYKAKEVKWPYDSRWSSLLDMVNHTPQPSLPRDAREATYFCIHCQGKRKDLVALQTEVWAPVTSEGDLDEDGGFRRHFREYRQSLSSPGILKNTFIVIPFEFIPQSQNKELDPYWVWAYDTDWDNSTEETVCSSGEKYQGRVKVALYSLNAWFYAARWEGVSLRDMWLKAQMHHDKLWICYSKEMENWDHESYI
;
A
#
# COMPACT_ATOMS: atom_id res chain seq x y z
N MET A 1 -22.27 -37.88 -21.06
CA MET A 1 -22.46 -36.42 -21.25
C MET A 1 -23.44 -35.92 -20.22
N ASP A 2 -23.22 -34.73 -19.67
CA ASP A 2 -24.06 -34.12 -18.63
C ASP A 2 -25.17 -33.28 -19.30
N PRO A 3 -26.43 -33.74 -19.32
CA PRO A 3 -27.51 -33.09 -20.08
C PRO A 3 -27.85 -31.68 -19.56
N ASN A 4 -27.65 -31.43 -18.26
CA ASN A 4 -27.91 -30.12 -17.67
C ASN A 4 -26.83 -29.11 -18.07
N LEU A 5 -25.59 -29.58 -18.25
CA LEU A 5 -24.48 -28.76 -18.75
C LEU A 5 -24.68 -28.40 -20.22
N GLU A 6 -25.10 -29.35 -21.06
CA GLU A 6 -25.43 -29.11 -22.47
C GLU A 6 -26.58 -28.12 -22.63
N LEU A 7 -27.64 -28.31 -21.83
CA LEU A 7 -28.74 -27.36 -21.77
C LEU A 7 -28.23 -25.96 -21.40
N TYR A 8 -27.42 -25.83 -20.34
CA TYR A 8 -26.86 -24.52 -19.97
C TYR A 8 -26.05 -23.88 -21.11
N ARG A 9 -25.20 -24.65 -21.80
CA ARG A 9 -24.38 -24.16 -22.93
C ARG A 9 -25.25 -23.63 -24.08
N SER A 10 -26.33 -24.33 -24.43
CA SER A 10 -27.27 -23.88 -25.48
C SER A 10 -27.96 -22.55 -25.17
N LEU A 11 -28.04 -22.18 -23.88
CA LEU A 11 -28.70 -20.96 -23.42
C LEU A 11 -27.73 -19.78 -23.20
N LEU A 12 -26.44 -19.93 -23.54
CA LEU A 12 -25.44 -18.88 -23.35
C LEU A 12 -25.70 -17.62 -24.19
N GLY A 13 -26.35 -17.77 -25.35
CA GLY A 13 -26.74 -16.65 -26.21
C GLY A 13 -27.94 -15.84 -25.69
N LEU A 14 -28.64 -16.34 -24.66
CA LEU A 14 -29.80 -15.65 -24.08
C LEU A 14 -29.39 -14.67 -22.98
N GLY A 15 -30.23 -13.66 -22.75
CA GLY A 15 -30.08 -12.74 -21.62
C GLY A 15 -30.20 -13.42 -20.25
N PRO A 16 -29.64 -12.84 -19.17
CA PRO A 16 -29.63 -13.47 -17.84
C PRO A 16 -31.01 -13.88 -17.30
N VAL A 17 -32.03 -13.06 -17.54
CA VAL A 17 -33.41 -13.30 -17.08
C VAL A 17 -34.03 -14.48 -17.81
N GLU A 18 -33.90 -14.53 -19.14
CA GLU A 18 -34.46 -15.61 -19.95
C GLU A 18 -33.74 -16.94 -19.68
N ARG A 19 -32.42 -16.91 -19.51
CA ARG A 19 -31.64 -18.09 -19.09
C ARG A 19 -32.10 -18.60 -17.72
N HIS A 20 -32.38 -17.69 -16.78
CA HIS A 20 -32.90 -18.08 -15.46
C HIS A 20 -34.27 -18.76 -15.57
N GLU A 21 -35.17 -18.22 -16.40
CA GLU A 21 -36.50 -18.78 -16.66
C GLU A 21 -36.41 -20.20 -17.21
N ARG A 22 -35.58 -20.39 -18.24
CA ARG A 22 -35.39 -21.68 -18.91
C ARG A 22 -34.79 -22.74 -18.01
N LEU A 23 -33.96 -22.35 -17.03
CA LEU A 23 -33.34 -23.26 -16.07
C LEU A 23 -34.14 -23.42 -14.77
N ARG A 24 -35.31 -22.79 -14.62
CA ARG A 24 -36.07 -22.77 -13.35
C ARG A 24 -36.50 -24.16 -12.87
N HIS A 25 -36.65 -25.11 -13.80
CA HIS A 25 -36.97 -26.51 -13.49
C HIS A 25 -35.81 -27.25 -12.80
N LEU A 26 -34.57 -26.74 -12.90
CA LEU A 26 -33.42 -27.32 -12.21
C LEU A 26 -33.32 -26.79 -10.76
N PRO A 27 -32.93 -27.67 -9.80
CA PRO A 27 -32.59 -27.25 -8.45
C PRO A 27 -31.56 -26.11 -8.46
N ARG A 28 -31.61 -25.23 -7.46
CA ARG A 28 -30.67 -24.11 -7.35
C ARG A 28 -29.21 -24.59 -7.30
N SER A 29 -28.94 -25.67 -6.58
CA SER A 29 -27.61 -26.29 -6.50
C SER A 29 -27.10 -26.71 -7.88
N GLU A 30 -27.97 -27.30 -8.69
CA GLU A 30 -27.63 -27.78 -10.03
C GLU A 30 -27.38 -26.62 -11.00
N ARG A 31 -28.21 -25.58 -10.96
CA ARG A 31 -27.98 -24.34 -11.73
C ARG A 31 -26.64 -23.70 -11.40
N VAL A 32 -26.29 -23.64 -10.10
CA VAL A 32 -25.00 -23.11 -9.65
C VAL A 32 -23.85 -24.00 -10.14
N ARG A 33 -24.00 -25.33 -10.07
CA ARG A 33 -22.99 -26.29 -10.54
C ARG A 33 -22.68 -26.09 -12.02
N VAL A 34 -23.69 -26.15 -12.90
CA VAL A 34 -23.48 -26.02 -14.36
C VAL A 34 -22.95 -24.64 -14.75
N ALA A 35 -23.42 -23.57 -14.09
CA ALA A 35 -22.92 -22.22 -14.32
C ALA A 35 -21.44 -22.09 -13.92
N SER A 36 -21.05 -22.71 -12.80
CA SER A 36 -19.65 -22.70 -12.33
C SER A 36 -18.73 -23.45 -13.29
N ILE A 37 -19.16 -24.61 -13.80
CA ILE A 37 -18.39 -25.38 -14.79
C ILE A 37 -18.13 -24.55 -16.05
N VAL A 38 -19.19 -23.99 -16.65
CA VAL A 38 -19.05 -23.20 -17.88
C VAL A 38 -18.23 -21.93 -17.66
N HIS A 39 -18.33 -21.31 -16.47
CA HIS A 39 -17.51 -20.16 -16.14
C HIS A 39 -16.02 -20.52 -16.04
N ARG A 40 -15.68 -21.65 -15.39
CA ARG A 40 -14.30 -22.16 -15.33
C ARG A 40 -13.75 -22.47 -16.73
N GLU A 41 -14.55 -23.13 -17.58
CA GLU A 41 -14.18 -23.42 -18.98
C GLU A 41 -13.86 -22.13 -19.75
N LYS A 42 -14.70 -21.10 -19.60
CA LYS A 42 -14.48 -19.79 -20.23
C LYS A 42 -13.20 -19.11 -19.73
N LEU A 43 -12.91 -19.17 -18.43
CA LEU A 43 -11.66 -18.62 -17.88
C LEU A 43 -10.44 -19.38 -18.40
N ALA A 44 -10.51 -20.72 -18.46
CA ALA A 44 -9.44 -21.54 -18.99
C ALA A 44 -9.19 -21.26 -20.48
N GLN A 45 -10.24 -21.12 -21.28
CA GLN A 45 -10.12 -20.74 -22.69
C GLN A 45 -9.45 -19.37 -22.85
N ARG A 46 -9.91 -18.36 -22.10
CA ARG A 46 -9.29 -17.02 -22.13
C ARG A 46 -7.82 -17.08 -21.73
N LEU A 47 -7.45 -17.85 -20.70
CA LEU A 47 -6.05 -18.01 -20.33
C LEU A 47 -5.21 -18.62 -21.47
N GLN A 48 -5.75 -19.62 -22.19
CA GLN A 48 -5.05 -20.19 -23.36
C GLN A 48 -4.88 -19.16 -24.48
N GLU A 49 -5.90 -18.34 -24.74
CA GLU A 49 -5.84 -17.24 -25.72
C GLU A 49 -4.78 -16.19 -25.34
N GLU A 50 -4.69 -15.82 -24.06
CA GLU A 50 -3.71 -14.86 -23.53
C GLU A 50 -2.26 -15.40 -23.58
N LEU A 51 -2.09 -16.69 -23.25
CA LEU A 51 -0.79 -17.35 -23.35
C LEU A 51 -0.36 -17.50 -24.81
N ALA A 52 -1.30 -17.79 -25.72
CA ALA A 52 -1.02 -18.01 -27.15
C ALA A 52 0.12 -19.03 -27.39
N GLY A 53 0.24 -20.04 -26.53
CA GLY A 53 1.28 -21.06 -26.58
C GLY A 53 2.66 -20.64 -26.04
N ARG A 54 2.79 -19.42 -25.49
CA ARG A 54 4.03 -18.92 -24.87
C ARG A 54 4.20 -19.49 -23.46
N ASP A 55 5.46 -19.61 -23.02
CA ASP A 55 5.79 -20.00 -21.65
C ASP A 55 5.57 -18.83 -20.68
N VAL A 56 4.73 -19.05 -19.66
CA VAL A 56 4.32 -17.98 -18.73
C VAL A 56 5.49 -17.47 -17.86
N VAL A 57 6.50 -18.30 -17.59
CA VAL A 57 7.69 -17.90 -16.82
C VAL A 57 8.58 -17.03 -17.69
N GLU A 58 8.84 -17.43 -18.93
CA GLU A 58 9.62 -16.65 -19.89
C GLU A 58 8.96 -15.30 -20.19
N MET A 59 7.64 -15.26 -20.36
CA MET A 59 6.88 -14.01 -20.52
C MET A 59 7.11 -13.06 -19.35
N ALA A 60 7.02 -13.54 -18.10
CA ALA A 60 7.21 -12.70 -16.92
C ALA A 60 8.66 -12.24 -16.69
N LEU A 61 9.64 -13.00 -17.18
CA LEU A 61 11.05 -12.60 -17.10
C LEU A 61 11.43 -11.59 -18.19
N SER A 62 10.85 -11.73 -19.39
CA SER A 62 11.16 -10.88 -20.55
C SER A 62 10.34 -9.59 -20.59
N ASN A 63 9.06 -9.66 -20.22
CA ASN A 63 8.16 -8.51 -20.25
C ASN A 63 7.12 -8.56 -19.11
N PRO A 64 7.53 -8.25 -17.85
CA PRO A 64 6.61 -8.23 -16.70
C PRO A 64 5.38 -7.34 -16.89
N SER A 65 5.47 -6.30 -17.73
CA SER A 65 4.38 -5.34 -17.94
C SER A 65 3.12 -5.98 -18.55
N GLU A 66 3.23 -7.10 -19.29
CA GLU A 66 2.08 -7.84 -19.82
C GLU A 66 1.18 -8.42 -18.72
N PHE A 67 1.73 -8.62 -17.53
CA PHE A 67 0.98 -9.10 -16.38
C PHE A 67 0.25 -7.98 -15.65
N HIS A 68 0.61 -6.72 -15.89
CA HIS A 68 -0.02 -5.58 -15.23
C HIS A 68 -1.48 -5.42 -15.72
N GLY A 69 -2.44 -5.52 -14.80
CA GLY A 69 -3.87 -5.52 -15.13
C GLY A 69 -4.42 -6.84 -15.68
N ASN A 70 -3.58 -7.85 -15.95
CA ASN A 70 -4.01 -9.17 -16.43
C ASN A 70 -4.03 -10.20 -15.31
N VAL A 71 -5.14 -10.24 -14.57
CA VAL A 71 -5.33 -11.14 -13.42
C VAL A 71 -5.24 -12.62 -13.80
N LEU A 72 -5.61 -13.00 -15.03
CA LEU A 72 -5.54 -14.40 -15.48
C LEU A 72 -4.10 -14.88 -15.59
N LEU A 73 -3.24 -14.10 -16.26
CA LEU A 73 -1.81 -14.42 -16.39
C LEU A 73 -1.12 -14.40 -15.02
N GLN A 74 -1.45 -13.42 -14.16
CA GLN A 74 -0.92 -13.37 -12.80
C GLN A 74 -1.29 -14.63 -12.02
N ASN A 75 -2.58 -14.99 -11.99
CA ASN A 75 -3.03 -16.17 -11.25
C ASN A 75 -2.40 -17.45 -11.77
N ALA A 76 -2.27 -17.60 -13.09
CA ALA A 76 -1.61 -18.76 -13.69
C ALA A 76 -0.16 -18.91 -13.23
N LEU A 77 0.62 -17.83 -13.25
CA LEU A 77 2.03 -17.85 -12.84
C LEU A 77 2.22 -18.06 -11.32
N LEU A 78 1.32 -17.50 -10.50
CA LEU A 78 1.32 -17.68 -9.05
C LEU A 78 0.82 -19.07 -8.62
N GLY A 79 0.16 -19.81 -9.53
CA GLY A 79 -0.49 -21.08 -9.24
C GLY A 79 -1.83 -20.93 -8.52
N ARG A 80 -2.47 -19.76 -8.62
CA ARG A 80 -3.80 -19.46 -8.07
C ARG A 80 -4.91 -19.91 -9.02
N THR A 81 -6.10 -20.15 -8.48
CA THR A 81 -7.29 -20.31 -9.32
C THR A 81 -7.80 -18.95 -9.77
N SER A 82 -8.20 -18.84 -11.04
CA SER A 82 -8.87 -17.64 -11.55
C SER A 82 -10.35 -17.57 -11.18
N TYR A 83 -10.89 -18.60 -10.53
CA TYR A 83 -12.26 -18.62 -10.07
C TYR A 83 -12.33 -18.33 -8.57
N THR A 84 -12.65 -17.09 -8.22
CA THR A 84 -12.64 -16.56 -6.84
C THR A 84 -13.40 -17.43 -5.84
N VAL A 85 -14.53 -18.02 -6.25
CA VAL A 85 -15.33 -18.89 -5.38
C VAL A 85 -14.55 -20.12 -4.91
N ASP A 86 -13.71 -20.69 -5.78
CA ASP A 86 -12.88 -21.84 -5.42
C ASP A 86 -11.72 -21.43 -4.51
N GLU A 87 -11.10 -20.28 -4.76
CA GLU A 87 -10.08 -19.72 -3.86
C GLU A 87 -10.67 -19.48 -2.46
N THR A 88 -11.84 -18.82 -2.37
CA THR A 88 -12.52 -18.57 -1.09
C THR A 88 -12.86 -19.88 -0.37
N LYS A 89 -13.35 -20.90 -1.10
CA LYS A 89 -13.63 -22.22 -0.51
C LYS A 89 -12.36 -22.90 0.00
N MET A 90 -11.28 -22.84 -0.77
CA MET A 90 -9.98 -23.39 -0.37
C MET A 90 -9.46 -22.68 0.89
N VAL A 91 -9.45 -21.35 0.91
CA VAL A 91 -9.02 -20.56 2.06
C VAL A 91 -9.81 -20.98 3.30
N LYS A 92 -11.15 -20.96 3.24
CA LYS A 92 -12.02 -21.37 4.36
C LYS A 92 -11.81 -22.81 4.82
N ARG A 93 -11.50 -23.72 3.89
CA ARG A 93 -11.20 -25.11 4.23
C ARG A 93 -9.88 -25.24 4.99
N ILE A 94 -8.85 -24.49 4.57
CA ILE A 94 -7.50 -24.55 5.15
C ILE A 94 -7.44 -23.82 6.49
N ILE A 95 -7.95 -22.59 6.56
CA ILE A 95 -7.78 -21.71 7.72
C ILE A 95 -8.99 -21.74 8.67
N GLY A 96 -10.03 -22.52 8.35
CA GLY A 96 -11.30 -22.58 9.08
C GLY A 96 -12.29 -21.49 8.67
N ALA A 97 -13.43 -21.41 9.38
CA ALA A 97 -14.55 -20.48 9.10
C ALA A 97 -14.24 -19.01 9.42
N HIS A 98 -13.00 -18.56 9.18
CA HIS A 98 -12.63 -17.16 9.21
C HIS A 98 -13.24 -16.40 8.02
N THR A 99 -13.36 -15.09 8.18
CA THR A 99 -14.11 -14.20 7.29
C THR A 99 -13.37 -13.80 6.01
N TYR A 100 -12.10 -14.19 5.84
CA TYR A 100 -11.29 -13.72 4.71
C TYR A 100 -11.56 -14.50 3.42
N ASP A 101 -11.67 -13.78 2.31
CA ASP A 101 -11.32 -14.30 1.00
C ASP A 101 -9.79 -14.17 0.77
N GLY A 102 -9.30 -14.56 -0.41
CA GLY A 102 -7.86 -14.56 -0.67
C GLY A 102 -7.24 -13.16 -0.62
N GLU A 103 -7.88 -12.18 -1.26
CA GLU A 103 -7.42 -10.79 -1.24
C GLU A 103 -7.48 -10.19 0.17
N GLY A 104 -8.55 -10.44 0.93
CA GLY A 104 -8.67 -10.04 2.32
C GLY A 104 -7.59 -10.66 3.21
N LEU A 105 -7.11 -11.86 2.89
CA LEU A 105 -6.00 -12.47 3.63
C LEU A 105 -4.64 -11.82 3.32
N PHE A 106 -4.39 -11.47 2.04
CA PHE A 106 -3.21 -10.67 1.68
C PHE A 106 -3.21 -9.33 2.40
N GLU A 107 -4.32 -8.60 2.37
CA GLU A 107 -4.47 -7.32 3.07
C GLU A 107 -4.26 -7.46 4.58
N ALA A 108 -4.86 -8.47 5.22
CA ALA A 108 -4.72 -8.70 6.65
C ALA A 108 -3.26 -8.97 7.07
N ILE A 109 -2.53 -9.75 6.27
CA ILE A 109 -1.12 -10.06 6.56
C ILE A 109 -0.18 -8.92 6.17
N ALA A 110 -0.42 -8.23 5.04
CA ALA A 110 0.36 -7.04 4.64
C ALA A 110 0.24 -5.93 5.71
N ASN A 111 -0.97 -5.74 6.24
CA ASN A 111 -1.29 -4.72 7.22
C ASN A 111 -1.30 -5.26 8.66
N PHE A 112 -0.62 -6.38 8.94
CA PHE A 112 -0.62 -7.01 10.28
C PHE A 112 -0.18 -6.02 11.38
N ASP A 113 0.70 -5.09 11.05
CA ASP A 113 1.20 -4.05 11.95
C ASP A 113 0.17 -2.96 12.31
N GLN A 114 -0.98 -2.94 11.62
CA GLN A 114 -1.99 -1.87 11.70
C GLN A 114 -3.20 -2.23 12.55
N THR A 115 -3.54 -3.51 12.60
CA THR A 115 -4.80 -4.01 13.16
C THR A 115 -4.53 -5.01 14.29
N TYR A 116 -4.99 -4.70 15.50
CA TYR A 116 -4.68 -5.48 16.70
C TYR A 116 -5.48 -6.79 16.84
N ASP A 117 -6.53 -7.00 16.03
CA ASP A 117 -7.60 -7.95 16.36
C ASP A 117 -7.66 -9.20 15.47
N PHE A 118 -6.62 -9.49 14.70
CA PHE A 118 -6.63 -10.68 13.85
C PHE A 118 -5.82 -11.82 14.46
N TYR A 119 -6.52 -12.90 14.78
CA TYR A 119 -5.90 -14.18 15.10
C TYR A 119 -5.71 -14.96 13.80
N ILE A 120 -4.50 -14.93 13.26
CA ILE A 120 -4.15 -15.54 11.98
C ILE A 120 -3.47 -16.89 12.25
N PRO A 121 -4.05 -18.04 11.86
CA PRO A 121 -3.46 -19.36 12.09
C PRO A 121 -2.20 -19.56 11.23
N ILE A 122 -1.31 -20.48 11.64
CA ILE A 122 -0.05 -20.79 10.94
C ILE A 122 -0.28 -21.07 9.45
N ASP A 123 -1.30 -21.85 9.12
CA ASP A 123 -1.59 -22.23 7.74
C ASP A 123 -1.97 -21.03 6.87
N ALA A 124 -2.55 -19.97 7.44
CA ALA A 124 -2.85 -18.76 6.70
C ALA A 124 -1.56 -18.01 6.29
N TRP A 125 -0.57 -17.96 7.18
CA TRP A 125 0.75 -17.40 6.88
C TRP A 125 1.46 -18.20 5.78
N LYS A 126 1.44 -19.55 5.87
CA LYS A 126 2.00 -20.43 4.84
C LYS A 126 1.30 -20.25 3.50
N LEU A 127 -0.04 -20.15 3.50
CA LEU A 127 -0.83 -19.98 2.28
C LEU A 127 -0.50 -18.66 1.57
N VAL A 128 -0.36 -17.56 2.32
CA VAL A 128 0.09 -16.26 1.76
C VAL A 128 1.53 -16.33 1.26
N TYR A 129 2.45 -16.96 2.01
CA TYR A 129 3.80 -17.23 1.52
C TYR A 129 3.83 -18.14 0.28
N CYS A 130 2.76 -18.86 -0.01
CA CYS A 130 2.63 -19.67 -1.23
C CYS A 130 1.85 -18.96 -2.34
N ASP A 131 1.67 -17.64 -2.27
CA ASP A 131 0.88 -16.86 -3.24
C ASP A 131 -0.59 -17.32 -3.34
N LEU A 132 -1.16 -17.90 -2.27
CA LEU A 132 -2.47 -18.58 -2.28
C LEU A 132 -2.57 -19.68 -3.34
N TYR A 133 -1.49 -20.44 -3.54
CA TYR A 133 -1.45 -21.58 -4.45
C TYR A 133 -2.71 -22.45 -4.30
N TYR A 134 -3.34 -22.77 -5.43
CA TYR A 134 -4.60 -23.49 -5.43
C TYR A 134 -4.40 -24.98 -5.12
N ILE A 135 -5.07 -25.44 -4.07
CA ILE A 135 -5.07 -26.82 -3.59
C ILE A 135 -6.51 -27.32 -3.74
N ASP A 136 -6.76 -28.23 -4.68
CA ASP A 136 -8.12 -28.75 -4.93
C ASP A 136 -8.58 -29.68 -3.79
N GLY A 137 -7.64 -30.29 -3.04
CA GLY A 137 -7.92 -31.15 -1.88
C GLY A 137 -8.12 -32.62 -2.23
N VAL A 138 -8.06 -32.99 -3.53
CA VAL A 138 -8.03 -34.37 -4.02
C VAL A 138 -6.72 -34.56 -4.79
N ASN A 139 -5.83 -35.44 -4.32
CA ASN A 139 -4.55 -35.77 -4.96
C ASN A 139 -3.59 -34.58 -5.23
N SER A 140 -3.77 -33.46 -4.52
CA SER A 140 -2.88 -32.29 -4.56
C SER A 140 -1.84 -32.36 -3.45
N CYS A 141 -0.63 -31.83 -3.70
CA CYS A 141 0.37 -31.61 -2.67
C CYS A 141 -0.23 -30.89 -1.45
N SER A 142 0.19 -31.30 -0.26
CA SER A 142 -0.15 -30.61 0.98
C SER A 142 0.39 -29.19 0.98
N LEU A 143 -0.23 -28.31 1.77
CA LEU A 143 0.25 -26.94 1.94
C LEU A 143 1.70 -26.90 2.44
N GLN A 144 2.10 -27.86 3.28
CA GLN A 144 3.46 -27.98 3.78
C GLN A 144 4.46 -28.29 2.66
N GLU A 145 4.16 -29.25 1.78
CA GLU A 145 5.04 -29.59 0.65
C GLU A 145 5.19 -28.41 -0.32
N ILE A 146 4.11 -27.67 -0.58
CA ILE A 146 4.14 -26.46 -1.41
C ILE A 146 5.00 -25.38 -0.75
N TYR A 147 4.82 -25.14 0.54
CA TYR A 147 5.62 -24.17 1.31
C TYR A 147 7.11 -24.49 1.24
N GLU A 148 7.51 -25.73 1.48
CA GLU A 148 8.89 -26.18 1.38
C GLU A 148 9.44 -26.09 -0.05
N SER A 149 8.62 -26.39 -1.07
CA SER A 149 9.02 -26.19 -2.47
C SER A 149 9.28 -24.72 -2.78
N ARG A 150 8.41 -23.82 -2.32
CA ARG A 150 8.57 -22.37 -2.52
C ARG A 150 9.81 -21.83 -1.83
N LEU A 151 10.10 -22.29 -0.61
CA LEU A 151 11.33 -21.94 0.10
C LEU A 151 12.57 -22.34 -0.71
N ARG A 152 12.64 -23.60 -1.18
CA ARG A 152 13.76 -24.09 -2.00
C ARG A 152 13.90 -23.33 -3.32
N GLU A 153 12.79 -23.07 -4.00
CA GLU A 153 12.78 -22.33 -5.27
C GLU A 153 13.30 -20.90 -5.11
N GLU A 154 13.01 -20.26 -3.97
CA GLU A 154 13.48 -18.92 -3.61
C GLU A 154 14.96 -18.94 -3.22
N GLU A 155 15.41 -19.89 -2.41
CA GLU A 155 16.82 -20.06 -2.05
C GLU A 155 17.70 -20.29 -3.28
N LEU A 156 17.23 -21.12 -4.22
CA LEU A 156 17.92 -21.41 -5.48
C LEU A 156 17.75 -20.33 -6.55
N GLN A 157 16.96 -19.27 -6.28
CA GLN A 157 16.69 -18.19 -7.24
C GLN A 157 16.23 -18.70 -8.62
N THR A 158 15.38 -19.73 -8.60
CA THR A 158 14.91 -20.38 -9.84
C THR A 158 14.21 -19.40 -10.79
N PRO A 159 14.19 -19.65 -12.11
CA PRO A 159 13.46 -18.79 -13.06
C PRO A 159 12.00 -18.57 -12.67
N ALA A 160 11.33 -19.61 -12.18
CA ALA A 160 9.94 -19.53 -11.72
C ALA A 160 9.77 -18.65 -10.47
N ALA A 161 10.71 -18.70 -9.51
CA ALA A 161 10.69 -17.83 -8.34
C ALA A 161 10.87 -16.36 -8.70
N ARG A 162 11.86 -16.07 -9.56
CA ARG A 162 12.11 -14.72 -10.08
C ARG A 162 10.93 -14.18 -10.89
N ALA A 163 10.35 -15.01 -11.76
CA ALA A 163 9.16 -14.66 -12.53
C ALA A 163 7.97 -14.28 -11.64
N ARG A 164 7.69 -15.07 -10.60
CA ARG A 164 6.63 -14.73 -9.63
C ARG A 164 6.93 -13.43 -8.89
N GLU A 165 8.19 -13.17 -8.54
CA GLU A 165 8.54 -11.93 -7.87
C GLU A 165 8.35 -10.69 -8.75
N ASN A 166 8.70 -10.77 -10.04
CA ASN A 166 8.52 -9.68 -11.01
C ASN A 166 7.06 -9.24 -11.18
N ILE A 167 6.09 -10.15 -11.02
CA ILE A 167 4.68 -9.91 -11.34
C ILE A 167 3.79 -9.70 -10.10
N ARG A 168 4.31 -9.95 -8.89
CA ARG A 168 3.54 -9.75 -7.66
C ARG A 168 3.19 -8.27 -7.50
N ARG A 169 1.91 -8.01 -7.21
CA ARG A 169 1.47 -6.71 -6.71
C ARG A 169 2.10 -6.42 -5.35
N ASP A 170 2.25 -5.15 -5.03
CA ASP A 170 2.91 -4.68 -3.81
C ASP A 170 2.28 -5.23 -2.53
N VAL A 171 0.95 -5.31 -2.45
CA VAL A 171 0.25 -5.95 -1.31
C VAL A 171 0.66 -7.43 -1.14
N ILE A 172 0.85 -8.17 -2.23
CA ILE A 172 1.26 -9.58 -2.19
C ILE A 172 2.73 -9.66 -1.73
N LYS A 173 3.60 -8.81 -2.29
CA LYS A 173 5.00 -8.72 -1.86
C LYS A 173 5.08 -8.44 -0.35
N ALA A 174 4.37 -7.41 0.13
CA ALA A 174 4.35 -7.03 1.54
C ALA A 174 3.85 -8.15 2.43
N ALA A 175 2.76 -8.81 2.04
CA ALA A 175 2.18 -9.92 2.79
C ALA A 175 3.15 -11.11 2.87
N ARG A 176 3.80 -11.48 1.76
CA ARG A 176 4.80 -12.56 1.73
C ARG A 176 6.00 -12.27 2.61
N ARG A 177 6.54 -11.05 2.57
CA ARG A 177 7.66 -10.63 3.42
C ARG A 177 7.28 -10.77 4.90
N ASN A 178 6.11 -10.26 5.27
CA ASN A 178 5.60 -10.37 6.63
C ASN A 178 5.43 -11.84 7.04
N ALA A 179 4.91 -12.70 6.14
CA ALA A 179 4.81 -14.13 6.37
C ALA A 179 6.17 -14.80 6.53
N LYS A 180 7.17 -14.44 5.72
CA LYS A 180 8.54 -14.96 5.82
C LYS A 180 9.14 -14.70 7.21
N TRP A 181 9.02 -13.48 7.73
CA TRP A 181 9.52 -13.12 9.07
C TRP A 181 8.81 -13.87 10.19
N ILE A 182 7.49 -14.03 10.11
CA ILE A 182 6.73 -14.77 11.12
C ILE A 182 7.09 -16.26 11.05
N LEU A 183 7.04 -16.86 9.87
CA LEU A 183 7.24 -18.29 9.68
C LEU A 183 8.64 -18.73 10.11
N SER A 184 9.68 -17.94 9.84
CA SER A 184 11.05 -18.27 10.26
C SER A 184 11.21 -18.42 11.77
N GLU A 185 10.44 -17.67 12.57
CA GLU A 185 10.44 -17.80 14.03
C GLU A 185 9.41 -18.83 14.51
N VAL A 186 8.25 -18.95 13.84
CA VAL A 186 7.24 -19.96 14.17
C VAL A 186 7.82 -21.37 13.98
N ASP A 187 8.64 -21.59 12.97
CA ASP A 187 9.26 -22.89 12.71
C ASP A 187 10.16 -23.34 13.88
N ARG A 188 10.70 -22.40 14.68
CA ARG A 188 11.50 -22.67 15.89
C ARG A 188 10.69 -22.98 17.14
N LEU A 189 9.38 -22.76 17.13
CA LEU A 189 8.49 -23.09 18.25
C LEU A 189 8.33 -24.60 18.38
N SER A 190 8.04 -25.06 19.60
CA SER A 190 7.69 -26.46 19.85
C SER A 190 6.33 -26.82 19.23
N ASP A 191 6.06 -28.11 19.05
CA ASP A 191 4.78 -28.57 18.54
C ASP A 191 3.62 -28.22 19.48
N GLU A 192 3.87 -28.21 20.81
CA GLU A 192 2.89 -27.78 21.80
C GLU A 192 2.55 -26.29 21.66
N GLU A 193 3.54 -25.44 21.40
CA GLU A 193 3.34 -24.01 21.16
C GLU A 193 2.55 -23.75 19.86
N LYS A 194 2.84 -24.52 18.80
CA LYS A 194 2.13 -24.46 17.52
C LYS A 194 0.69 -24.97 17.62
N ALA A 195 0.42 -25.92 18.53
CA ALA A 195 -0.90 -26.51 18.75
C ALA A 195 -1.79 -25.71 19.73
N GLN A 196 -1.33 -24.57 20.25
CA GLN A 196 -2.11 -23.74 21.17
C GLN A 196 -3.41 -23.23 20.53
N PRO A 197 -4.47 -22.96 21.33
CA PRO A 197 -5.66 -22.30 20.83
C PRO A 197 -5.32 -20.98 20.13
N LEU A 198 -6.05 -20.69 19.06
CA LEU A 198 -5.76 -19.57 18.14
C LEU A 198 -5.63 -18.21 18.85
N GLU A 199 -6.38 -17.97 19.93
CA GLU A 199 -6.26 -16.75 20.74
C GLU A 199 -4.89 -16.61 21.43
N VAL A 200 -4.41 -17.71 22.00
CA VAL A 200 -3.12 -17.79 22.69
C VAL A 200 -2.00 -17.74 21.65
N PHE A 201 -2.13 -18.53 20.58
CA PHE A 201 -1.17 -18.50 19.48
C PHE A 201 -1.04 -17.09 18.87
N GLY A 202 -2.13 -16.33 18.71
CA GLY A 202 -2.05 -14.96 18.24
C GLY A 202 -1.27 -14.01 19.16
N LYS A 203 -1.24 -14.25 20.48
CA LYS A 203 -0.34 -13.52 21.40
C LYS A 203 1.13 -13.88 21.11
N THR A 204 1.42 -15.15 20.86
CA THR A 204 2.75 -15.63 20.45
C THR A 204 3.18 -15.00 19.13
N VAL A 205 2.31 -14.98 18.10
CA VAL A 205 2.59 -14.32 16.81
C VAL A 205 2.87 -12.83 16.98
N ARG A 206 2.12 -12.11 17.83
CA ARG A 206 2.42 -10.70 18.12
C ARG A 206 3.77 -10.51 18.82
N ALA A 207 4.15 -11.42 19.72
CA ALA A 207 5.46 -11.38 20.35
C ALA A 207 6.57 -11.68 19.32
N ILE A 208 6.35 -12.64 18.42
CA ILE A 208 7.23 -12.92 17.28
C ILE A 208 7.37 -11.71 16.39
N TRP A 209 6.26 -11.08 15.99
CA TRP A 209 6.27 -9.89 15.16
C TRP A 209 7.20 -8.82 15.75
N LYS A 210 7.03 -8.49 17.04
CA LYS A 210 7.87 -7.48 17.72
C LYS A 210 9.36 -7.78 17.71
N ARG A 211 9.79 -9.05 17.65
CA ARG A 211 11.22 -9.42 17.63
C ARG A 211 11.78 -9.63 16.22
N ALA A 212 10.98 -10.20 15.32
CA ALA A 212 11.44 -10.67 14.00
C ALA A 212 11.35 -9.60 12.92
N SER A 213 10.36 -8.71 13.05
CA SER A 213 10.18 -7.63 12.08
C SER A 213 11.21 -6.52 12.28
N HIS A 214 11.53 -5.81 11.19
CA HIS A 214 12.55 -4.79 11.19
C HIS A 214 12.25 -3.69 12.21
N ALA A 215 13.29 -3.25 12.92
CA ALA A 215 13.15 -2.11 13.82
C ALA A 215 12.66 -0.88 13.03
N PRO A 216 11.74 -0.08 13.58
CA PRO A 216 11.37 1.18 12.95
C PRO A 216 12.61 2.07 12.79
N PRO A 217 12.62 2.99 11.81
CA PRO A 217 13.63 4.04 11.72
C PRO A 217 13.88 4.72 13.09
N ALA A 218 15.12 5.14 13.33
CA ALA A 218 15.55 5.66 14.63
C ALA A 218 14.69 6.86 15.10
N TRP A 219 14.18 7.65 14.16
CA TRP A 219 13.31 8.79 14.45
C TRP A 219 11.94 8.38 14.98
N ILE A 220 11.32 7.33 14.41
CA ILE A 220 10.08 6.77 14.92
C ILE A 220 10.30 6.22 16.33
N GLN A 221 11.41 5.52 16.55
CA GLN A 221 11.76 5.04 17.89
C GLN A 221 11.91 6.19 18.88
N ALA A 222 12.54 7.31 18.48
CA ALA A 222 12.71 8.48 19.33
C ALA A 222 11.35 9.12 19.69
N ILE A 223 10.46 9.31 18.70
CA ILE A 223 9.10 9.84 18.91
C ILE A 223 8.31 8.93 19.86
N LEU A 224 8.28 7.63 19.56
CA LEU A 224 7.55 6.65 20.37
C LEU A 224 8.12 6.52 21.79
N ARG A 225 9.44 6.60 21.97
CA ARG A 225 10.06 6.56 23.30
C ARG A 225 9.76 7.82 24.10
N ALA A 226 9.84 8.98 23.47
CA ALA A 226 9.61 10.26 24.12
C ALA A 226 8.12 10.57 24.32
N GLN A 227 7.23 9.85 23.63
CA GLN A 227 5.79 10.12 23.59
C GLN A 227 5.49 11.59 23.19
N GLN A 228 6.25 12.08 22.21
CA GLN A 228 6.22 13.48 21.81
C GLN A 228 5.44 13.67 20.50
N PRO A 229 4.71 14.78 20.34
CA PRO A 229 4.01 15.07 19.10
C PRO A 229 4.97 15.23 17.93
N TRP A 230 4.56 14.80 16.73
CA TRP A 230 5.36 14.94 15.53
C TRP A 230 4.56 15.45 14.33
N GLY A 231 5.28 16.04 13.38
CA GLY A 231 4.68 16.60 12.17
C GLY A 231 5.31 17.92 11.75
N PHE A 232 4.50 18.74 11.07
CA PHE A 232 4.92 20.03 10.54
C PHE A 232 4.20 21.18 11.24
N VAL A 233 4.80 22.36 11.13
CA VAL A 233 4.07 23.61 11.33
C VAL A 233 3.39 24.02 10.03
N TYR A 234 2.13 24.41 10.14
CA TYR A 234 1.27 24.79 9.03
C TYR A 234 0.90 26.27 9.07
N TYR A 235 0.84 26.86 7.88
CA TYR A 235 0.32 28.19 7.61
C TYR A 235 -0.78 28.12 6.57
N LYS A 236 -1.77 29.00 6.70
CA LYS A 236 -2.76 29.25 5.67
C LYS A 236 -2.32 30.48 4.87
N ALA A 237 -2.31 30.38 3.54
CA ALA A 237 -2.23 31.57 2.71
C ALA A 237 -3.40 32.52 3.03
N LYS A 238 -3.23 33.82 2.83
CA LYS A 238 -4.25 34.84 3.16
C LYS A 238 -5.57 34.56 2.48
N GLU A 239 -5.49 34.16 1.22
CA GLU A 239 -6.57 33.78 0.32
C GLU A 239 -7.33 32.52 0.81
N VAL A 240 -6.71 31.70 1.66
CA VAL A 240 -7.33 30.54 2.32
C VAL A 240 -7.95 30.95 3.67
N LYS A 241 -7.21 31.75 4.45
CA LYS A 241 -7.58 32.09 5.83
C LYS A 241 -8.93 32.81 5.89
N TRP A 242 -9.14 33.85 5.09
CA TRP A 242 -10.34 34.68 5.20
C TRP A 242 -11.65 34.01 4.75
N PRO A 243 -11.71 33.27 3.62
CA PRO A 243 -12.99 32.76 3.13
C PRO A 243 -13.33 31.36 3.68
N TYR A 244 -12.35 30.62 4.23
CA TYR A 244 -12.52 29.17 4.47
C TYR A 244 -12.15 28.71 5.88
N ASP A 245 -11.74 29.59 6.80
CA ASP A 245 -11.34 29.19 8.16
C ASP A 245 -12.42 28.37 8.88
N SER A 246 -13.67 28.81 8.77
CA SER A 246 -14.84 28.17 9.38
C SER A 246 -15.17 26.79 8.80
N ARG A 247 -14.67 26.47 7.60
CA ARG A 247 -14.87 25.18 6.91
C ARG A 247 -13.61 24.34 6.85
N TRP A 248 -12.51 24.81 7.46
CA TRP A 248 -11.20 24.22 7.31
C TRP A 248 -11.15 22.74 7.72
N SER A 249 -11.72 22.38 8.87
CA SER A 249 -11.76 20.98 9.32
C SER A 249 -12.46 20.08 8.30
N SER A 250 -13.55 20.54 7.68
CA SER A 250 -14.26 19.79 6.65
C SER A 250 -13.51 19.74 5.32
N LEU A 251 -12.71 20.77 4.98
CA LEU A 251 -11.88 20.78 3.77
C LEU A 251 -10.70 19.82 3.92
N LEU A 252 -10.02 19.84 5.06
CA LEU A 252 -8.94 18.92 5.35
C LEU A 252 -9.43 17.47 5.41
N ASP A 253 -10.59 17.24 6.04
CA ASP A 253 -11.26 15.94 6.05
C ASP A 253 -11.61 15.48 4.62
N MET A 254 -12.18 16.36 3.81
CA MET A 254 -12.47 16.09 2.40
C MET A 254 -11.21 15.72 1.62
N VAL A 255 -10.10 16.43 1.79
CA VAL A 255 -8.87 16.13 1.05
C VAL A 255 -8.21 14.83 1.54
N ASN A 256 -8.20 14.57 2.85
CA ASN A 256 -7.71 13.32 3.41
C ASN A 256 -8.51 12.10 2.94
N HIS A 257 -9.80 12.28 2.64
CA HIS A 257 -10.72 11.23 2.17
C HIS A 257 -11.00 11.28 0.66
N THR A 258 -10.39 12.21 -0.10
CA THR A 258 -10.59 12.28 -1.54
C THR A 258 -9.95 11.06 -2.19
N PRO A 259 -10.65 10.38 -3.13
CA PRO A 259 -10.05 9.31 -3.93
C PRO A 259 -8.77 9.80 -4.61
N GLN A 260 -7.65 9.14 -4.35
CA GLN A 260 -6.40 9.48 -5.02
C GLN A 260 -6.48 9.11 -6.52
N PRO A 261 -5.79 9.84 -7.41
CA PRO A 261 -5.78 9.52 -8.82
C PRO A 261 -5.35 8.07 -9.05
N SER A 262 -5.95 7.40 -10.04
CA SER A 262 -5.58 6.05 -10.46
C SER A 262 -4.21 6.08 -11.16
N LEU A 263 -3.15 6.23 -10.37
CA LEU A 263 -1.79 6.15 -10.85
C LEU A 263 -1.43 4.67 -11.10
N PRO A 264 -0.51 4.37 -12.06
CA PRO A 264 -0.03 3.01 -12.32
C PRO A 264 0.57 2.31 -11.08
N ARG A 265 0.96 3.10 -10.07
CA ARG A 265 1.38 2.66 -8.73
C ARG A 265 0.47 3.29 -7.69
N ASP A 266 0.07 2.52 -6.69
CA ASP A 266 -0.86 2.99 -5.68
C ASP A 266 -0.19 4.01 -4.75
N ALA A 267 -0.50 5.29 -4.91
CA ALA A 267 0.01 6.36 -4.05
C ALA A 267 -0.42 6.21 -2.58
N ARG A 268 -1.38 5.32 -2.26
CA ARG A 268 -1.66 4.89 -0.88
C ARG A 268 -0.46 4.22 -0.21
N GLU A 269 0.49 3.71 -0.97
CA GLU A 269 1.75 3.14 -0.47
C GLU A 269 2.81 4.19 -0.11
N ALA A 270 2.62 5.43 -0.53
CA ALA A 270 3.47 6.55 -0.15
C ALA A 270 3.16 7.08 1.27
N THR A 271 2.21 6.46 1.97
CA THR A 271 1.73 6.89 3.28
C THR A 271 2.46 6.15 4.40
N TYR A 272 2.19 6.54 5.65
CA TYR A 272 2.82 5.92 6.81
C TYR A 272 2.44 4.44 6.89
N PHE A 273 1.37 4.01 6.19
CA PHE A 273 0.94 2.60 6.02
C PHE A 273 2.11 1.68 5.63
N CYS A 274 3.09 2.18 4.87
CA CYS A 274 4.26 1.39 4.48
C CYS A 274 5.43 1.42 5.48
N ILE A 275 5.41 2.29 6.49
CA ILE A 275 6.47 2.35 7.49
C ILE A 275 6.21 1.35 8.61
N HIS A 276 7.13 0.40 8.77
CA HIS A 276 7.05 -0.64 9.78
C HIS A 276 7.26 -0.08 11.20
N CYS A 277 6.36 -0.39 12.14
CA CYS A 277 6.35 0.18 13.50
C CYS A 277 6.34 -0.86 14.63
N GLN A 278 6.60 -2.16 14.38
CA GLN A 278 6.65 -3.22 15.42
C GLN A 278 5.42 -3.25 16.36
N GLY A 279 4.24 -3.01 15.80
CA GLY A 279 2.96 -2.98 16.48
C GLY A 279 2.68 -1.66 17.21
N LYS A 280 3.50 -0.63 17.00
CA LYS A 280 3.38 0.70 17.62
C LYS A 280 2.83 1.76 16.68
N ARG A 281 2.25 1.35 15.55
CA ARG A 281 1.67 2.27 14.58
C ARG A 281 0.55 3.13 15.14
N LYS A 282 -0.40 2.55 15.89
CA LYS A 282 -1.49 3.33 16.46
C LYS A 282 -0.96 4.40 17.41
N ASP A 283 0.06 4.06 18.19
CA ASP A 283 0.76 5.02 19.06
C ASP A 283 1.43 6.13 18.22
N LEU A 284 2.10 5.79 17.11
CA LEU A 284 2.71 6.79 16.21
C LEU A 284 1.67 7.72 15.60
N VAL A 285 0.57 7.16 15.07
CA VAL A 285 -0.53 7.94 14.46
C VAL A 285 -1.19 8.85 15.51
N ALA A 286 -1.39 8.37 16.74
CA ALA A 286 -1.95 9.16 17.83
C ALA A 286 -1.05 10.34 18.25
N LEU A 287 0.26 10.25 18.01
CA LEU A 287 1.22 11.33 18.28
C LEU A 287 1.36 12.31 17.11
N GLN A 288 0.75 12.04 15.95
CA GLN A 288 0.79 12.96 14.83
C GLN A 288 0.00 14.22 15.17
N THR A 289 0.57 15.39 14.86
CA THR A 289 -0.07 16.67 15.13
C THR A 289 0.11 17.66 13.99
N GLU A 290 -0.91 18.50 13.82
CA GLU A 290 -0.87 19.66 12.94
C GLU A 290 -0.69 20.91 13.80
N VAL A 291 0.53 21.45 13.81
CA VAL A 291 0.82 22.66 14.58
C VAL A 291 0.52 23.87 13.71
N TRP A 292 -0.56 24.57 14.00
CA TRP A 292 -0.91 25.81 13.29
C TRP A 292 -0.17 27.00 13.91
N ALA A 293 0.61 27.71 13.11
CA ALA A 293 1.35 28.87 13.57
C ALA A 293 0.39 30.01 13.99
N PRO A 294 0.56 30.61 15.19
CA PRO A 294 -0.24 31.75 15.60
C PRO A 294 0.15 32.96 14.76
N VAL A 295 -0.78 33.47 13.95
CA VAL A 295 -0.51 34.65 13.11
C VAL A 295 -0.62 35.91 13.97
N THR A 296 0.48 36.62 14.18
CA THR A 296 0.57 37.76 15.10
C THR A 296 0.15 39.12 14.53
N SER A 297 -0.07 39.26 13.22
CA SER A 297 -0.62 40.47 12.59
C SER A 297 -1.06 40.19 11.14
N GLU A 298 -2.04 40.94 10.62
CA GLU A 298 -2.63 40.74 9.29
C GLU A 298 -1.76 41.19 8.10
N GLY A 299 -0.54 41.70 8.34
CA GLY A 299 0.31 42.31 7.30
C GLY A 299 1.69 41.68 7.06
N ASP A 300 2.15 40.74 7.90
CA ASP A 300 3.54 40.22 7.82
C ASP A 300 3.71 38.90 7.05
N LEU A 301 2.60 38.30 6.57
CA LEU A 301 2.59 37.00 5.88
C LEU A 301 2.11 37.11 4.41
N ASP A 302 2.33 38.26 3.79
CA ASP A 302 1.84 38.54 2.42
C ASP A 302 2.79 38.00 1.33
N GLU A 303 3.99 37.51 1.68
CA GLU A 303 4.99 36.98 0.74
C GLU A 303 5.76 35.78 1.34
N ASP A 304 6.36 34.95 0.47
CA ASP A 304 7.23 33.81 0.83
C ASP A 304 8.27 34.14 1.91
N GLY A 305 8.82 35.36 1.89
CA GLY A 305 9.79 35.84 2.87
C GLY A 305 9.20 36.08 4.26
N GLY A 306 7.92 36.47 4.33
CA GLY A 306 7.18 36.68 5.58
C GLY A 306 6.99 35.39 6.38
N PHE A 307 6.54 34.33 5.71
CA PHE A 307 6.38 33.01 6.35
C PHE A 307 7.69 32.48 6.93
N ARG A 308 8.80 32.60 6.20
CA ARG A 308 10.11 32.14 6.67
C ARG A 308 10.60 32.94 7.87
N ARG A 309 10.46 34.27 7.83
CA ARG A 309 10.86 35.15 8.94
C ARG A 309 10.10 34.78 10.21
N HIS A 310 8.77 34.71 10.12
CA HIS A 310 7.92 34.32 11.24
C HIS A 310 8.29 32.91 11.73
N PHE A 311 8.45 31.94 10.84
CA PHE A 311 8.78 30.57 11.25
C PHE A 311 10.15 30.46 11.93
N ARG A 312 11.17 31.21 11.48
CA ARG A 312 12.49 31.23 12.12
C ARG A 312 12.43 31.68 13.58
N GLU A 313 11.54 32.62 13.90
CA GLU A 313 11.28 33.07 15.27
C GLU A 313 10.42 32.03 16.02
N TYR A 314 9.29 31.65 15.43
CA TYR A 314 8.32 30.74 16.06
C TYR A 314 8.91 29.36 16.38
N ARG A 315 9.78 28.79 15.51
CA ARG A 315 10.37 27.45 15.71
C ARG A 315 11.23 27.34 16.98
N GLN A 316 11.67 28.46 17.54
CA GLN A 316 12.39 28.49 18.82
C GLN A 316 11.46 28.18 20.00
N SER A 317 10.16 28.53 19.88
CA SER A 317 9.13 28.24 20.88
C SER A 317 8.62 26.80 20.85
N LEU A 318 8.91 26.06 19.77
CA LEU A 318 8.48 24.66 19.62
C LEU A 318 9.26 23.75 20.57
N SER A 319 8.53 23.15 21.51
CA SER A 319 9.08 22.29 22.57
C SER A 319 9.29 20.84 22.14
N SER A 320 8.50 20.32 21.18
CA SER A 320 8.68 18.97 20.69
C SER A 320 9.80 18.91 19.64
N PRO A 321 10.83 18.07 19.84
CA PRO A 321 11.82 17.78 18.81
C PRO A 321 11.19 17.06 17.61
N GLY A 322 10.05 16.37 17.81
CA GLY A 322 9.24 15.72 16.78
C GLY A 322 8.62 16.68 15.75
N ILE A 323 8.64 17.99 15.99
CA ILE A 323 8.16 18.96 15.00
C ILE A 323 9.35 19.44 14.18
N LEU A 324 9.28 19.25 12.87
CA LEU A 324 10.37 19.65 11.97
C LEU A 324 10.57 21.16 12.00
N LYS A 325 11.80 21.59 12.29
CA LYS A 325 12.19 23.01 12.41
C LYS A 325 12.87 23.56 11.15
N ASN A 326 13.25 22.69 10.23
CA ASN A 326 13.89 23.02 8.94
C ASN A 326 12.88 23.09 7.78
N THR A 327 11.60 22.79 8.04
CA THR A 327 10.55 22.72 7.02
C THR A 327 9.22 23.11 7.63
N PHE A 328 8.46 23.95 6.94
CA PHE A 328 7.07 24.24 7.27
C PHE A 328 6.19 24.15 6.02
N ILE A 329 4.89 23.96 6.23
CA ILE A 329 3.92 23.75 5.17
C ILE A 329 3.04 24.98 5.04
N VAL A 330 2.84 25.45 3.81
CA VAL A 330 1.86 26.50 3.48
C VAL A 330 0.78 25.90 2.60
N ILE A 331 -0.47 26.07 3.02
CA ILE A 331 -1.63 25.68 2.24
C ILE A 331 -1.92 26.79 1.22
N PRO A 332 -1.83 26.50 -0.09
CA PRO A 332 -2.12 27.46 -1.14
C PRO A 332 -3.65 27.60 -1.34
N PHE A 333 -4.11 28.69 -1.95
CA PHE A 333 -5.55 28.90 -2.20
C PHE A 333 -6.10 27.98 -3.29
N GLU A 334 -5.24 27.63 -4.24
CA GLU A 334 -5.48 26.69 -5.33
C GLU A 334 -5.81 25.28 -4.81
N PHE A 335 -5.51 25.00 -3.54
CA PHE A 335 -5.87 23.76 -2.86
C PHE A 335 -7.39 23.63 -2.62
N ILE A 336 -8.15 24.74 -2.65
CA ILE A 336 -9.56 24.73 -2.27
C ILE A 336 -10.42 24.45 -3.51
N PRO A 337 -11.10 23.29 -3.58
CA PRO A 337 -11.86 22.92 -4.76
C PRO A 337 -13.04 23.88 -4.98
N GLN A 338 -13.12 24.46 -6.17
CA GLN A 338 -14.26 25.29 -6.59
C GLN A 338 -15.53 24.43 -6.83
N SER A 339 -15.39 23.11 -7.01
CA SER A 339 -16.50 22.18 -7.23
C SER A 339 -16.17 20.77 -6.73
N GLN A 340 -17.15 20.07 -6.16
CA GLN A 340 -17.01 18.71 -5.56
C GLN A 340 -16.78 17.57 -6.58
N ASN A 341 -16.89 17.82 -7.90
CA ASN A 341 -17.10 16.78 -8.92
C ASN A 341 -16.09 16.78 -10.10
N LYS A 342 -14.89 17.36 -9.95
CA LYS A 342 -13.83 17.15 -10.96
C LYS A 342 -12.91 16.03 -10.48
N GLU A 343 -12.45 15.18 -11.40
CA GLU A 343 -11.25 14.38 -11.19
C GLU A 343 -10.14 15.38 -10.82
N LEU A 344 -9.67 15.32 -9.58
CA LEU A 344 -8.79 16.34 -9.04
C LEU A 344 -7.35 15.99 -9.41
N ASP A 345 -6.70 16.91 -10.11
CA ASP A 345 -5.25 17.06 -10.08
C ASP A 345 -4.75 16.89 -8.64
N PRO A 346 -3.62 16.23 -8.41
CA PRO A 346 -3.20 15.85 -7.07
C PRO A 346 -3.17 17.08 -6.16
N TYR A 347 -3.98 17.07 -5.10
CA TYR A 347 -3.95 18.10 -4.08
C TYR A 347 -2.53 18.23 -3.54
N TRP A 348 -1.97 19.44 -3.63
CA TRP A 348 -0.59 19.72 -3.31
C TRP A 348 -0.46 20.91 -2.38
N VAL A 349 0.62 20.92 -1.61
CA VAL A 349 0.98 22.02 -0.70
C VAL A 349 2.37 22.53 -1.03
N TRP A 350 2.70 23.73 -0.54
CA TRP A 350 4.07 24.19 -0.56
C TRP A 350 4.81 23.75 0.70
N ALA A 351 5.92 23.04 0.53
CA ALA A 351 6.88 22.85 1.60
C ALA A 351 8.03 23.85 1.45
N TYR A 352 8.26 24.65 2.48
CA TYR A 352 9.26 25.71 2.50
C TYR A 352 10.51 25.30 3.26
N ASP A 353 11.65 25.67 2.71
CA ASP A 353 12.94 25.60 3.39
C ASP A 353 13.08 26.82 4.29
N THR A 354 13.15 26.57 5.59
CA THR A 354 13.23 27.62 6.61
C THR A 354 14.47 28.49 6.47
N ASP A 355 15.59 27.85 6.12
CA ASP A 355 16.93 28.42 6.24
C ASP A 355 17.48 28.88 4.88
N TRP A 356 16.74 28.64 3.79
CA TRP A 356 17.11 29.15 2.47
C TRP A 356 17.05 30.68 2.39
N ASP A 357 18.04 31.21 1.68
CA ASP A 357 18.22 32.60 1.34
C ASP A 357 18.56 32.74 -0.16
N ASN A 358 18.41 33.94 -0.72
CA ASN A 358 18.77 34.21 -2.11
C ASN A 358 20.30 34.29 -2.34
N SER A 359 21.12 34.08 -1.31
CA SER A 359 22.58 34.22 -1.36
C SER A 359 23.32 32.87 -1.48
N THR A 360 22.63 31.76 -1.29
CA THR A 360 23.20 30.42 -1.47
C THR A 360 23.44 30.12 -2.96
N GLU A 361 24.45 29.29 -3.26
CA GLU A 361 24.83 28.93 -4.63
C GLU A 361 23.61 28.60 -5.50
N GLU A 362 23.54 29.28 -6.65
CA GLU A 362 22.38 29.25 -7.53
C GLU A 362 22.16 27.83 -8.06
N THR A 363 21.09 27.19 -7.57
CA THR A 363 20.74 25.84 -7.99
C THR A 363 19.81 25.95 -9.18
N VAL A 364 20.29 25.50 -10.33
CA VAL A 364 19.55 25.54 -11.60
C VAL A 364 19.30 24.10 -12.05
N CYS A 365 18.05 23.77 -12.37
CA CYS A 365 17.73 22.48 -12.97
C CYS A 365 18.05 22.47 -14.47
N SER A 366 17.93 21.31 -15.13
CA SER A 366 18.22 21.16 -16.57
C SER A 366 17.36 22.05 -17.48
N SER A 367 16.19 22.51 -17.03
CA SER A 367 15.32 23.44 -17.77
C SER A 367 15.64 24.93 -17.52
N GLY A 368 16.63 25.25 -16.69
CA GLY A 368 17.00 26.64 -16.38
C GLY A 368 16.22 27.26 -15.21
N GLU A 369 15.30 26.54 -14.58
CA GLU A 369 14.58 27.04 -13.40
C GLU A 369 15.46 27.03 -12.16
N LYS A 370 15.23 28.00 -11.27
CA LYS A 370 16.02 28.21 -10.07
C LYS A 370 15.28 27.73 -8.84
N TYR A 371 16.00 27.11 -7.91
CA TYR A 371 15.42 26.71 -6.63
C TYR A 371 15.02 27.94 -5.82
N GLN A 372 13.73 28.06 -5.49
CA GLN A 372 13.17 29.20 -4.75
C GLN A 372 13.02 28.90 -3.25
N GLY A 373 13.72 27.91 -2.71
CA GLY A 373 13.59 27.54 -1.30
C GLY A 373 12.24 26.91 -0.95
N ARG A 374 11.51 26.38 -1.94
CA ARG A 374 10.23 25.68 -1.74
C ARG A 374 10.01 24.62 -2.81
N VAL A 375 9.20 23.62 -2.51
CA VAL A 375 8.81 22.55 -3.44
C VAL A 375 7.32 22.26 -3.29
N LYS A 376 6.65 21.93 -4.40
CA LYS A 376 5.29 21.40 -4.35
C LYS A 376 5.36 19.96 -3.86
N VAL A 377 4.53 19.60 -2.88
CA VAL A 377 4.46 18.24 -2.36
C VAL A 377 3.03 17.75 -2.44
N ALA A 378 2.83 16.54 -2.97
CA ALA A 378 1.52 15.90 -2.95
C ALA A 378 1.08 15.67 -1.50
N LEU A 379 -0.14 16.06 -1.14
CA LEU A 379 -0.59 16.03 0.26
C LEU A 379 -0.44 14.64 0.89
N TYR A 380 -0.80 13.60 0.14
CA TYR A 380 -0.71 12.22 0.59
C TYR A 380 0.71 11.73 0.91
N SER A 381 1.74 12.43 0.40
CA SER A 381 3.15 12.12 0.68
C SER A 381 3.69 12.79 1.96
N LEU A 382 2.96 13.77 2.53
CA LEU A 382 3.43 14.59 3.67
C LEU A 382 3.73 13.75 4.91
N ASN A 383 2.77 12.93 5.32
CA ASN A 383 2.73 12.30 6.65
C ASN A 383 3.62 11.05 6.77
N ALA A 384 4.47 10.79 5.78
CA ALA A 384 5.22 9.56 5.72
C ALA A 384 6.61 9.81 5.17
N TRP A 385 6.78 9.62 3.87
CA TRP A 385 8.08 9.72 3.21
C TRP A 385 8.65 11.12 3.23
N PHE A 386 7.82 12.12 3.01
CA PHE A 386 8.30 13.49 3.03
C PHE A 386 8.79 13.88 4.43
N TYR A 387 8.02 13.59 5.48
CA TYR A 387 8.45 13.78 6.86
C TYR A 387 9.72 13.00 7.18
N ALA A 388 9.76 11.70 6.88
CA ALA A 388 10.91 10.84 7.16
C ALA A 388 12.19 11.38 6.50
N ALA A 389 12.12 11.72 5.21
CA ALA A 389 13.25 12.25 4.48
C ALA A 389 13.74 13.59 5.01
N ARG A 390 12.83 14.49 5.41
CA ARG A 390 13.23 15.76 6.04
C ARG A 390 13.80 15.58 7.45
N TRP A 391 13.31 14.59 8.18
CA TRP A 391 13.85 14.23 9.50
C TRP A 391 15.26 13.67 9.41
N GLU A 392 15.50 12.78 8.46
CA GLU A 392 16.79 12.11 8.28
C GLU A 392 17.77 12.93 7.43
N GLY A 393 17.44 14.20 7.16
CA GLY A 393 18.37 15.21 6.67
C GLY A 393 18.39 15.44 5.16
N VAL A 394 17.54 14.77 4.38
CA VAL A 394 17.44 15.01 2.92
C VAL A 394 16.97 16.42 2.67
N SER A 395 17.71 17.22 1.90
CA SER A 395 17.39 18.63 1.69
C SER A 395 16.15 18.82 0.80
N LEU A 396 15.44 19.95 0.98
CA LEU A 396 14.35 20.32 0.08
C LEU A 396 14.84 20.63 -1.33
N ARG A 397 16.09 21.08 -1.46
CA ARG A 397 16.77 21.29 -2.74
C ARG A 397 16.87 20.00 -3.54
N ASP A 398 17.28 18.89 -2.91
CA ASP A 398 17.40 17.58 -3.58
C ASP A 398 16.03 17.06 -4.04
N MET A 399 15.01 17.22 -3.17
CA MET A 399 13.63 16.86 -3.52
C MET A 399 13.09 17.71 -4.67
N TRP A 400 13.40 19.01 -4.66
CA TRP A 400 13.00 19.93 -5.72
C TRP A 400 13.61 19.56 -7.07
N LEU A 401 14.89 19.19 -7.10
CA LEU A 401 15.56 18.73 -8.33
C LEU A 401 14.86 17.51 -8.93
N LYS A 402 14.51 16.54 -8.09
CA LYS A 402 13.78 15.35 -8.56
C LYS A 402 12.35 15.69 -9.00
N ALA A 403 11.67 16.60 -8.30
CA ALA A 403 10.34 17.05 -8.69
C ALA A 403 10.33 17.65 -10.09
N GLN A 404 11.42 18.28 -10.55
CA GLN A 404 11.51 18.83 -11.91
C GLN A 404 11.44 17.78 -13.02
N MET A 405 11.66 16.50 -12.71
CA MET A 405 11.51 15.40 -13.66
C MET A 405 10.04 14.97 -13.83
N HIS A 406 9.15 15.41 -12.94
CA HIS A 406 7.72 15.12 -13.03
C HIS A 406 7.01 16.19 -13.86
N HIS A 407 6.00 15.80 -14.65
CA HIS A 407 5.27 16.72 -15.53
C HIS A 407 4.64 17.90 -14.76
N ASP A 408 4.10 17.65 -13.56
CA ASP A 408 3.52 18.70 -12.70
C ASP A 408 4.53 19.42 -11.79
N LYS A 409 5.82 19.07 -11.89
CA LYS A 409 6.88 19.57 -11.00
C LYS A 409 6.56 19.34 -9.51
N LEU A 410 5.89 18.23 -9.25
CA LEU A 410 5.41 17.83 -7.93
C LEU A 410 6.36 16.80 -7.34
N TRP A 411 6.73 16.97 -6.08
CA TRP A 411 7.35 15.89 -5.33
C TRP A 411 6.28 14.85 -4.98
N ILE A 412 6.43 13.67 -5.55
CA ILE A 412 5.65 12.48 -5.26
C ILE A 412 6.64 11.41 -4.84
N CYS A 413 6.43 10.84 -3.65
CA CYS A 413 7.16 9.64 -3.29
C CYS A 413 6.39 8.44 -3.84
N TYR A 414 6.90 7.83 -4.91
CA TYR A 414 6.45 6.49 -5.29
C TYR A 414 7.22 5.47 -4.43
N SER A 415 6.53 4.46 -3.90
CA SER A 415 7.19 3.28 -3.33
C SER A 415 8.19 2.72 -4.37
N LYS A 416 9.47 2.58 -4.00
CA LYS A 416 10.41 1.74 -4.76
C LYS A 416 9.88 0.30 -4.76
N GLU A 417 10.27 -0.52 -5.73
CA GLU A 417 9.96 -1.97 -5.71
C GLU A 417 10.53 -2.59 -4.43
N MET A 418 9.75 -3.48 -3.80
CA MET A 418 9.98 -4.00 -2.45
C MET A 418 11.35 -4.68 -2.23
N GLU A 419 12.04 -5.10 -3.29
CA GLU A 419 13.39 -5.69 -3.27
C GLU A 419 14.50 -4.63 -3.05
N ASN A 420 14.20 -3.35 -3.28
CA ASN A 420 15.11 -2.23 -2.99
C ASN A 420 15.06 -1.77 -1.51
N TRP A 421 14.40 -2.54 -0.64
CA TRP A 421 14.08 -2.16 0.74
C TRP A 421 14.81 -2.96 1.80
N ASP A 422 15.64 -3.93 1.42
CA ASP A 422 16.56 -4.60 2.35
C ASP A 422 17.71 -3.64 2.66
N HIS A 423 17.38 -2.65 3.49
CA HIS A 423 18.29 -1.71 4.11
C HIS A 423 19.13 -0.91 3.12
N GLU A 424 18.63 0.18 2.53
CA GLU A 424 19.55 1.27 2.25
C GLU A 424 18.93 2.67 2.24
N SER A 425 19.63 3.49 3.01
CA SER A 425 19.69 4.93 3.18
C SER A 425 19.15 5.73 2.01
N TYR A 426 18.31 6.70 2.35
CA TYR A 426 18.16 7.99 1.67
C TYR A 426 19.14 8.21 0.53
N ILE A 427 18.71 7.91 -0.71
CA ILE A 427 19.07 8.55 -1.99
C ILE A 427 18.22 7.96 -3.12
#